data_AF-A0A1H5H1R4-F1
#
_entry.id   AF-A0A1H5H1R4-F1
#
_cell.length_a   1.000
_cell.length_b   1.000
_cell.length_c   1.000
_cell.angle_alpha   90.00
_cell.angle_beta   90.00
_cell.angle_gamma   90.00
#
_symmetry.space_group_name_H-M   'P 1'
#
loop_
_entity.id
_entity.type
_entity.pdbx_description
1 polymer ?
#
loop_
_entity_poly.entity_id
_entity_poly.type
_entity_poly.pdbx_seq_one_letter_code
_entity_poly.pdbx_strand_id
1 'polypeptide(L)'
;MNETGAPQPQESREPWVTPEALRSMTFPRAPLTRRGYSEEAVHDALRRCAQALTALTEENDRLRADMQRHRDWIRANNIGDGGSPTGVPTVDAVLQQARAQQSAEQTVTAAREQARNMVRAARAQAEALLQQRWEQAAQSTENDQEETERLISYLRQVAQSLTVTADQYDTKRPAAASPAAPASPPGP
;
A
#
# COMPACT_ATOMS: atom_id res chain seq x y z
N MET A 1 -20.34 -9.31 -59.91
CA MET A 1 -20.85 -10.65 -59.54
C MET A 1 -19.88 -11.27 -58.56
N ASN A 2 -20.25 -11.35 -57.27
CA ASN A 2 -20.28 -12.58 -56.47
C ASN A 2 -20.64 -12.25 -55.02
N GLU A 3 -21.89 -12.60 -54.70
CA GLU A 3 -22.36 -13.21 -53.45
C GLU A 3 -22.46 -12.36 -52.18
N THR A 4 -23.64 -11.73 -52.06
CA THR A 4 -24.47 -11.59 -50.87
C THR A 4 -24.14 -12.55 -49.73
N GLY A 5 -23.36 -12.09 -48.75
CA GLY A 5 -23.33 -12.70 -47.42
C GLY A 5 -24.54 -12.24 -46.61
N ALA A 6 -25.69 -12.88 -46.81
CA ALA A 6 -26.82 -12.73 -45.91
C ALA A 6 -26.36 -12.97 -44.46
N PRO A 7 -26.89 -12.26 -43.45
CA PRO A 7 -26.63 -12.63 -42.06
C PRO A 7 -27.11 -14.06 -41.91
N GLN A 8 -26.18 -15.02 -41.77
CA GLN A 8 -26.58 -16.38 -41.47
C GLN A 8 -27.39 -16.29 -40.17
N PRO A 9 -28.67 -16.70 -40.18
CA PRO A 9 -29.42 -16.80 -38.94
C PRO A 9 -28.53 -17.63 -38.04
N GLN A 10 -28.18 -17.08 -36.87
CA GLN A 10 -27.46 -17.86 -35.88
C GLN A 10 -28.26 -19.13 -35.72
N GLU A 11 -27.76 -20.23 -36.27
CA GLU A 11 -28.40 -21.53 -36.13
C GLU A 11 -28.61 -21.64 -34.64
N SER A 12 -29.87 -21.61 -34.23
CA SER A 12 -30.28 -21.90 -32.88
C SER A 12 -29.67 -23.26 -32.64
N ARG A 13 -28.48 -23.29 -32.03
CA ARG A 13 -27.86 -24.52 -31.55
C ARG A 13 -28.74 -24.91 -30.39
N GLU A 14 -29.94 -25.38 -30.72
CA GLU A 14 -30.82 -26.03 -29.77
C GLU A 14 -29.93 -27.08 -29.12
N PRO A 15 -29.83 -27.05 -27.79
CA PRO A 15 -29.02 -28.02 -27.10
C PRO A 15 -29.54 -29.40 -27.50
N TRP A 16 -28.71 -30.13 -28.25
CA TRP A 16 -28.96 -31.48 -28.76
C TRP A 16 -29.38 -32.46 -27.65
N VAL A 17 -29.10 -32.12 -26.39
CA VAL A 17 -29.58 -32.78 -25.18
C VAL A 17 -29.92 -31.74 -24.12
N THR A 18 -31.14 -31.79 -23.58
CA THR A 18 -31.56 -31.00 -22.41
C THR A 18 -31.45 -31.81 -21.12
N PRO A 19 -31.32 -31.18 -19.94
CA PRO A 19 -31.32 -31.89 -18.66
C PRO A 19 -32.57 -32.75 -18.45
N GLU A 20 -33.74 -32.26 -18.87
CA GLU A 20 -35.01 -33.01 -18.77
C GLU A 20 -35.06 -34.20 -19.74
N ALA A 21 -34.48 -34.06 -20.94
CA ALA A 21 -34.35 -35.18 -21.86
C ALA A 21 -33.49 -36.32 -21.27
N LEU A 22 -32.42 -36.01 -20.53
CA LEU A 22 -31.63 -37.03 -19.85
C LEU A 22 -32.37 -37.71 -18.70
N ARG A 23 -33.22 -36.98 -17.97
CA ARG A 23 -34.01 -37.53 -16.85
C ARG A 23 -35.11 -38.48 -17.32
N SER A 24 -35.60 -38.28 -18.54
CA SER A 24 -36.67 -39.08 -19.15
C SER A 24 -36.15 -40.13 -20.16
N MET A 25 -34.83 -40.19 -20.39
CA MET A 25 -34.23 -41.08 -21.37
C MET A 25 -34.37 -42.55 -20.95
N THR A 26 -35.00 -43.35 -21.81
CA THR A 26 -35.19 -44.78 -21.59
C THR A 26 -34.35 -45.58 -22.59
N PHE A 27 -33.68 -46.63 -22.13
CA PHE A 27 -32.89 -47.52 -22.98
C PHE A 27 -33.61 -48.87 -23.20
N PRO A 28 -33.53 -49.45 -24.41
CA PRO A 28 -34.04 -50.79 -24.65
C PRO A 28 -33.23 -51.83 -23.86
N ARG A 29 -33.91 -52.88 -23.38
CA ARG A 29 -33.26 -53.96 -22.64
C ARG A 29 -32.32 -54.74 -23.55
N ALA A 30 -31.15 -55.14 -23.03
CA ALA A 30 -30.18 -55.89 -23.80
C ALA A 30 -30.76 -57.23 -24.30
N PRO A 31 -30.43 -57.67 -25.53
CA PRO A 31 -30.87 -58.97 -26.04
C PRO A 31 -30.33 -60.11 -25.18
N LEU A 32 -31.11 -61.18 -25.04
CA LEU A 32 -30.91 -62.28 -24.08
C LEU A 32 -29.51 -62.96 -24.18
N THR A 33 -28.83 -62.82 -25.31
CA THR A 33 -27.50 -63.38 -25.60
C THR A 33 -26.34 -62.48 -25.18
N ARG A 34 -26.56 -61.24 -24.72
CA ARG A 34 -25.51 -60.33 -24.23
C ARG A 34 -25.84 -59.75 -22.86
N ARG A 35 -24.82 -59.62 -22.00
CA ARG A 35 -24.93 -58.85 -20.76
C ARG A 35 -24.98 -57.36 -21.08
N GLY A 36 -26.02 -56.68 -20.61
CA GLY A 36 -26.16 -55.22 -20.68
C GLY A 36 -25.48 -54.50 -19.52
N TYR A 37 -25.51 -53.16 -19.57
CA TYR A 37 -25.11 -52.32 -18.42
C TYR A 37 -26.09 -52.48 -17.26
N SER A 38 -25.61 -52.25 -16.03
CA SER A 38 -26.47 -52.21 -14.85
C SER A 38 -27.43 -51.02 -14.95
N GLU A 39 -28.72 -51.29 -14.80
CA GLU A 39 -29.77 -50.27 -14.88
C GLU A 39 -29.57 -49.18 -13.83
N GLU A 40 -29.28 -49.56 -12.59
CA GLU A 40 -29.04 -48.62 -11.49
C GLU A 40 -27.85 -47.68 -11.79
N ALA A 41 -26.73 -48.25 -12.28
CA ALA A 41 -25.53 -47.47 -12.61
C ALA A 41 -25.76 -46.49 -13.76
N VAL A 42 -26.57 -46.87 -14.76
CA VAL A 42 -26.95 -46.00 -15.88
C VAL A 42 -27.85 -44.86 -15.40
N HIS A 43 -28.85 -45.15 -14.57
CA HIS A 43 -29.72 -44.11 -14.00
C HIS A 43 -28.94 -43.13 -13.13
N ASP A 44 -27.97 -43.59 -12.33
CA ASP A 44 -27.09 -42.73 -11.54
C ASP A 44 -26.19 -41.85 -12.43
N ALA A 45 -25.65 -42.41 -13.51
CA ALA A 45 -24.88 -41.63 -14.47
C ALA A 45 -25.74 -40.56 -15.14
N LEU A 46 -26.95 -40.90 -15.60
CA LEU A 46 -27.90 -39.95 -16.20
C LEU A 46 -28.28 -38.83 -15.24
N ARG A 47 -28.55 -39.13 -13.96
CA ARG A 47 -28.84 -38.12 -12.93
C ARG A 47 -27.69 -37.14 -12.75
N ARG A 48 -26.45 -37.64 -12.67
CA ARG A 48 -25.25 -36.78 -12.55
C ARG A 48 -25.02 -35.93 -13.80
N CYS A 49 -25.19 -36.50 -14.99
CA CYS A 49 -25.10 -35.76 -16.25
C CYS A 49 -26.17 -34.67 -16.35
N ALA A 50 -27.42 -34.96 -15.96
CA ALA A 50 -28.50 -33.97 -15.94
C ALA A 50 -28.18 -32.81 -14.98
N GLN A 51 -27.67 -33.10 -13.77
CA GLN A 51 -27.24 -32.06 -12.83
C GLN A 51 -26.10 -31.21 -13.39
N ALA A 52 -25.08 -31.83 -13.99
CA ALA A 52 -23.96 -31.12 -14.59
C ALA A 52 -24.41 -30.22 -15.77
N LEU A 53 -25.31 -30.72 -16.62
CA LEU A 53 -25.89 -29.91 -17.70
C LEU A 53 -26.69 -28.74 -17.16
N THR A 54 -27.51 -28.93 -16.11
CA THR A 54 -28.24 -27.83 -15.47
C THR A 54 -27.28 -26.73 -14.99
N ALA A 55 -26.21 -27.09 -14.27
CA ALA A 55 -25.23 -26.13 -13.80
C ALA A 55 -24.53 -25.38 -14.95
N LEU A 56 -24.19 -26.08 -16.03
CA LEU A 56 -23.60 -25.48 -17.22
C LEU A 56 -24.56 -24.52 -17.93
N THR A 57 -25.85 -24.88 -18.03
CA THR A 57 -26.85 -24.00 -18.64
C THR A 57 -27.08 -22.74 -17.83
N GLU A 58 -27.17 -22.85 -16.50
CA GLU A 58 -27.34 -21.70 -15.60
C GLU A 58 -26.14 -20.73 -15.69
N GLU A 59 -24.92 -21.27 -15.71
CA GLU A 59 -23.72 -20.44 -15.87
C GLU A 59 -23.66 -19.81 -17.26
N ASN A 60 -24.07 -20.54 -18.31
CA ASN A 60 -24.13 -19.96 -19.65
C ASN A 60 -25.13 -18.80 -19.73
N ASP A 61 -26.32 -18.97 -19.14
CA ASP A 61 -27.34 -17.93 -19.09
C ASP A 61 -26.87 -16.72 -18.28
N ARG A 62 -26.15 -16.94 -17.18
CA ARG A 62 -25.51 -15.88 -16.40
C ARG A 62 -24.48 -15.11 -17.22
N LEU A 63 -23.59 -15.81 -17.92
CA LEU A 63 -22.58 -15.20 -18.78
C LEU A 63 -23.21 -14.42 -19.93
N ARG A 64 -24.28 -14.95 -20.54
CA ARG A 64 -25.04 -14.25 -21.58
C ARG A 64 -25.70 -12.98 -21.06
N ALA A 65 -26.33 -13.04 -19.89
CA ALA A 65 -26.91 -11.88 -19.25
C ALA A 65 -25.84 -10.82 -18.94
N ASP A 66 -24.67 -11.25 -18.50
CA ASP A 66 -23.58 -10.32 -18.19
C ASP A 66 -22.99 -9.66 -19.45
N MET A 67 -22.76 -10.44 -20.51
CA MET A 67 -22.37 -9.89 -21.82
C MET A 67 -23.41 -8.91 -22.34
N GLN A 68 -24.70 -9.23 -22.21
CA GLN A 68 -25.78 -8.34 -22.63
C GLN A 68 -25.74 -7.03 -21.83
N ARG A 69 -25.58 -7.09 -20.51
CA ARG A 69 -25.41 -5.90 -19.66
C ARG A 69 -24.21 -5.05 -20.09
N HIS A 70 -23.07 -5.67 -20.38
CA HIS A 70 -21.89 -4.95 -20.85
C HIS A 70 -22.14 -4.26 -22.18
N ARG A 71 -22.80 -4.95 -23.13
CA ARG A 71 -23.19 -4.36 -24.42
C ARG A 71 -24.16 -3.19 -24.24
N ASP A 72 -25.12 -3.33 -23.35
CA ASP A 72 -26.10 -2.28 -23.05
C ASP A 72 -25.45 -1.08 -22.35
N TRP A 73 -24.48 -1.31 -21.46
CA TRP A 73 -23.68 -0.24 -20.84
C TRP A 73 -22.84 0.51 -21.87
N ILE A 74 -22.17 -0.21 -22.78
CA ILE A 74 -21.40 0.41 -23.88
C ILE A 74 -22.30 1.27 -24.77
N ARG A 75 -23.50 0.75 -25.10
CA ARG A 75 -24.50 1.48 -25.89
C ARG A 75 -25.01 2.71 -25.15
N ALA A 76 -25.40 2.58 -23.88
CA ALA A 76 -25.95 3.67 -23.08
C ALA A 76 -24.93 4.80 -22.84
N ASN A 77 -23.65 4.45 -22.73
CA ASN A 77 -22.58 5.41 -22.51
C ASN A 77 -21.99 5.99 -23.80
N ASN A 78 -22.58 5.72 -24.98
CA ASN A 78 -22.08 6.19 -26.28
C ASN A 78 -20.58 5.92 -26.50
N ILE A 79 -20.01 4.86 -25.90
CA ILE A 79 -18.58 4.49 -26.04
C ILE A 79 -18.31 3.78 -27.39
N GLY A 80 -19.34 3.58 -28.21
CA GLY A 80 -19.21 3.08 -29.57
C GLY A 80 -20.47 3.33 -30.37
N ASP A 81 -20.60 4.53 -30.95
CA ASP A 81 -21.43 4.66 -32.15
C ASP A 81 -20.68 3.96 -33.30
N GLY A 82 -21.13 2.75 -33.64
CA GLY A 82 -20.37 1.83 -34.48
C GLY A 82 -21.07 0.49 -34.60
N GLY A 83 -22.35 0.52 -34.99
CA GLY A 83 -23.10 -0.68 -35.35
C GLY A 83 -22.55 -1.34 -36.61
N SER A 84 -21.48 -2.12 -36.49
CA SER A 84 -21.22 -3.23 -37.40
C SER A 84 -20.33 -4.30 -36.73
N PRO A 85 -20.68 -5.59 -36.80
CA PRO A 85 -19.97 -6.69 -36.14
C PRO A 85 -18.74 -7.16 -36.92
N THR A 86 -18.28 -6.40 -37.92
CA THR A 86 -17.06 -6.72 -38.64
C THR A 86 -15.88 -6.30 -37.76
N GLY A 87 -15.03 -7.25 -37.37
CA GLY A 87 -13.86 -7.05 -36.50
C GLY A 87 -12.74 -6.17 -37.08
N VAL A 88 -13.09 -5.15 -37.86
CA VAL A 88 -12.19 -4.13 -38.40
C VAL A 88 -12.37 -2.88 -37.54
N PRO A 89 -11.31 -2.38 -36.87
CA PRO A 89 -11.39 -1.14 -36.13
C PRO A 89 -11.85 0.00 -37.05
N THR A 90 -13.00 0.59 -36.76
CA THR A 90 -13.49 1.78 -37.48
C THR A 90 -12.45 2.90 -37.38
N VAL A 91 -12.28 3.70 -38.44
CA VAL A 91 -11.31 4.82 -38.48
C VAL A 91 -11.47 5.75 -37.28
N ASP A 92 -12.70 5.99 -36.83
CA ASP A 92 -12.99 6.80 -35.63
C ASP A 92 -12.48 6.16 -34.34
N ALA A 93 -12.53 4.83 -34.21
CA ALA A 93 -11.96 4.12 -33.07
C ALA A 93 -10.44 4.27 -33.05
N VAL A 94 -9.79 4.21 -34.22
CA VAL A 94 -8.34 4.43 -34.34
C VAL A 94 -7.98 5.88 -34.00
N LEU A 95 -8.76 6.86 -34.46
CA LEU A 95 -8.55 8.28 -34.14
C LEU A 95 -8.75 8.57 -32.65
N GLN A 96 -9.78 7.97 -32.04
CA GLN A 96 -10.04 8.07 -30.60
C GLN A 96 -8.92 7.40 -29.79
N GLN A 97 -8.44 6.23 -30.24
CA GLN A 97 -7.32 5.54 -29.62
C GLN A 97 -6.03 6.38 -29.72
N ALA A 98 -5.74 6.98 -30.87
CA ALA A 98 -4.58 7.86 -31.05
C ALA A 98 -4.66 9.07 -30.10
N ARG A 99 -5.83 9.68 -29.96
CA ARG A 99 -6.06 10.80 -29.02
C ARG A 99 -5.86 10.38 -27.56
N ALA A 100 -6.34 9.20 -27.19
CA ALA A 100 -6.18 8.63 -25.85
C ALA A 100 -4.72 8.25 -25.55
N GLN A 101 -3.99 7.71 -26.54
CA GLN A 101 -2.56 7.41 -26.40
C GLN A 101 -1.76 8.69 -26.21
N GLN A 102 -2.02 9.72 -27.03
CA GLN A 102 -1.37 11.02 -26.89
C GLN A 102 -1.63 11.65 -25.52
N SER A 103 -2.86 11.56 -24.99
CA SER A 103 -3.17 12.10 -23.65
C SER A 103 -2.49 11.30 -22.53
N ALA A 104 -2.42 9.97 -22.66
CA ALA A 104 -1.71 9.11 -21.71
C ALA A 104 -0.19 9.40 -21.70
N GLU A 105 0.41 9.63 -22.86
CA GLU A 105 1.83 10.00 -22.94
C GLU A 105 2.13 11.35 -22.27
N GLN A 106 1.22 12.31 -22.42
CA GLN A 106 1.33 13.61 -21.74
C GLN A 106 1.27 13.46 -20.22
N THR A 107 0.34 12.66 -19.70
CA THR A 107 0.23 12.44 -18.23
C THR A 107 1.44 11.69 -17.68
N VAL A 108 1.94 10.68 -18.39
CA VAL A 108 3.16 9.96 -18.00
C VAL A 108 4.38 10.88 -18.00
N THR A 109 4.49 11.76 -18.99
CA THR A 109 5.60 12.74 -19.07
C THR A 109 5.53 13.73 -17.92
N ALA A 110 4.34 14.29 -17.64
CA ALA A 110 4.14 15.21 -16.52
C ALA A 110 4.43 14.55 -15.16
N ALA A 111 3.96 13.31 -14.95
CA ALA A 111 4.22 12.55 -13.73
C ALA A 111 5.71 12.26 -13.54
N ARG A 112 6.44 11.91 -14.63
CA ARG A 112 7.89 11.70 -14.58
C ARG A 112 8.66 12.97 -14.24
N GLU A 113 8.23 14.11 -14.78
CA GLU A 113 8.87 15.39 -14.47
C GLU A 113 8.61 15.80 -13.01
N GLN A 114 7.39 15.63 -12.52
CA GLN A 114 7.06 15.85 -11.12
C GLN A 114 7.91 14.95 -10.20
N ALA A 115 8.05 13.67 -10.52
CA ALA A 115 8.86 12.75 -9.74
C ALA A 115 10.34 13.18 -9.70
N ARG A 116 10.91 13.62 -10.83
CA ARG A 116 12.27 14.16 -10.88
C ARG A 116 12.42 15.41 -10.01
N ASN A 117 11.44 16.31 -10.04
CA ASN A 117 11.43 17.51 -9.22
C ASN A 117 11.33 17.18 -7.72
N MET A 118 10.48 16.22 -7.35
CA MET A 118 10.37 15.75 -5.97
C MET A 118 11.67 15.13 -5.46
N VAL A 119 12.35 14.30 -6.27
CA VAL A 119 13.65 13.71 -5.88
C VAL A 119 14.73 14.78 -5.69
N ARG A 120 14.79 15.77 -6.59
CA ARG A 120 15.73 16.91 -6.46
C ARG A 120 15.44 17.73 -5.19
N ALA A 121 14.16 18.02 -4.93
CA ALA A 121 13.75 18.77 -3.73
C ALA A 121 14.05 18.00 -2.44
N ALA A 122 13.74 16.70 -2.39
CA ALA A 122 14.03 15.85 -1.24
C ALA A 122 15.53 15.77 -0.94
N ARG A 123 16.37 15.70 -1.98
CA ARG A 123 17.83 15.72 -1.80
C ARG A 123 18.33 17.04 -1.24
N ALA A 124 17.87 18.17 -1.78
CA ALA A 124 18.22 19.49 -1.26
C ALA A 124 17.78 19.66 0.21
N GLN A 125 16.59 19.16 0.58
CA GLN A 125 16.11 19.18 1.96
C GLN A 125 16.97 18.30 2.89
N ALA A 126 17.37 17.12 2.44
CA ALA A 126 18.24 16.23 3.22
C ALA A 126 19.62 16.87 3.46
N GLU A 127 20.21 17.50 2.44
CA GLU A 127 21.48 18.21 2.55
C GLU A 127 21.39 19.41 3.51
N ALA A 128 20.31 20.20 3.42
CA ALA A 128 20.05 21.31 4.35
C ALA A 128 19.88 20.83 5.81
N LEU A 129 19.15 19.73 6.03
CA LEU A 129 19.00 19.15 7.36
C LEU A 129 20.34 18.68 7.93
N LEU A 130 21.18 18.04 7.11
CA LEU A 130 22.51 17.64 7.53
C LEU A 130 23.35 18.87 7.91
N GLN A 131 23.39 19.91 7.07
CA GLN A 131 24.12 21.15 7.36
C GLN A 131 23.68 21.79 8.68
N GLN A 132 22.37 21.88 8.91
CA GLN A 132 21.85 22.40 10.17
C GLN A 132 22.32 21.57 11.38
N ARG A 133 22.36 20.24 11.25
CA ARG A 133 22.87 19.36 12.31
C ARG A 133 24.37 19.56 12.55
N TRP A 134 25.16 19.81 11.49
CA TRP A 134 26.59 20.12 11.62
C TRP A 134 26.82 21.45 12.35
N GLU A 135 26.07 22.50 11.99
CA GLU A 135 26.16 23.82 12.64
C GLU A 135 25.77 23.75 14.12
N GLN A 136 24.70 23.03 14.44
CA GLN A 136 24.28 22.80 15.83
C GLN A 136 25.34 22.04 16.63
N ALA A 137 25.95 21.01 16.02
CA ALA A 137 27.02 20.26 16.69
C ALA A 137 28.23 21.16 16.98
N ALA A 138 28.64 22.00 16.03
CA ALA A 138 29.74 22.95 16.21
C ALA A 138 29.45 24.00 17.31
N GLN A 139 28.25 24.59 17.29
CA GLN A 139 27.81 25.56 18.29
C GLN A 139 27.64 24.94 19.68
N SER A 140 27.23 23.67 19.76
CA SER A 140 27.12 22.95 21.05
C SER A 140 28.49 22.78 21.69
N THR A 141 29.52 22.39 20.91
CA THR A 141 30.89 22.31 21.44
C THR A 141 31.44 23.65 21.93
N GLU A 142 31.12 24.75 21.24
CA GLU A 142 31.57 26.09 21.65
C GLU A 142 30.82 26.58 22.89
N ASN A 143 29.50 26.40 22.94
CA ASN A 143 28.69 26.71 24.11
C ASN A 143 29.10 25.88 25.34
N ASP A 144 29.33 24.58 25.17
CA ASP A 144 29.81 23.70 26.25
C ASP A 144 31.15 24.20 26.81
N GLN A 145 32.07 24.66 25.95
CA GLN A 145 33.34 25.25 26.36
C GLN A 145 33.13 26.55 27.15
N GLU A 146 32.34 27.50 26.64
CA GLU A 146 32.03 28.74 27.36
C GLU A 146 31.36 28.48 28.72
N GLU A 147 30.45 27.51 28.81
CA GLU A 147 29.79 27.14 30.05
C GLU A 147 30.79 26.57 31.07
N THR A 148 31.73 25.73 30.64
CA THR A 148 32.78 25.22 31.52
C THR A 148 33.69 26.35 32.04
N GLU A 149 34.03 27.33 31.19
CA GLU A 149 34.82 28.50 31.60
C GLU A 149 34.06 29.40 32.58
N ARG A 150 32.76 29.59 32.36
CA ARG A 150 31.88 30.31 33.31
C ARG A 150 31.80 29.59 34.65
N LEU A 151 31.70 28.26 34.65
CA LEU A 151 31.71 27.45 35.88
C LEU A 151 33.05 27.53 36.62
N ILE A 152 34.17 27.44 35.91
CA ILE A 152 35.52 27.55 36.49
C ILE A 152 35.72 28.94 37.10
N SER A 153 35.35 30.00 36.38
CA SER A 153 35.45 31.37 36.89
C SER A 153 34.54 31.61 38.08
N TYR A 154 33.31 31.07 38.08
CA TYR A 154 32.40 31.11 39.22
C TYR A 154 32.99 30.39 40.44
N LEU A 155 33.50 29.17 40.30
CA LEU A 155 34.13 28.42 41.38
C LEU A 155 35.34 29.16 41.94
N ARG A 156 36.17 29.78 41.08
CA ARG A 156 37.29 30.61 41.49
C ARG A 156 36.82 31.83 42.30
N GLN A 157 35.76 32.50 41.86
CA GLN A 157 35.20 33.67 42.54
C GLN A 157 34.62 33.30 43.92
N VAL A 158 33.94 32.17 44.04
CA VAL A 158 33.44 31.66 45.34
C VAL A 158 34.61 31.28 46.26
N ALA A 159 35.65 30.63 45.74
CA ALA A 159 36.83 30.30 46.53
C ALA A 159 37.50 31.58 47.08
N GLN A 160 37.64 32.62 46.25
CA GLN A 160 38.20 33.91 46.65
C GLN A 160 37.35 34.65 47.69
N SER A 161 36.01 34.60 47.56
CA SER A 161 35.15 35.25 48.54
C SER A 161 35.22 34.55 49.91
N LEU A 162 35.34 33.22 49.92
CA LEU A 162 35.51 32.42 51.15
C LEU A 162 36.86 32.68 51.84
N THR A 163 37.97 32.80 51.10
CA THR A 163 39.27 33.17 51.71
C THR A 163 39.25 34.57 52.29
N VAL A 164 38.64 35.55 51.60
CA VAL A 164 38.48 36.91 52.15
C VAL A 164 37.62 36.88 53.42
N THR A 165 36.58 36.05 53.47
CA THR A 165 35.79 35.90 54.70
C THR A 165 36.61 35.24 55.81
N ALA A 166 37.41 34.21 55.52
CA ALA A 166 38.27 33.55 56.50
C ALA A 166 39.34 34.49 57.08
N ASP A 167 40.03 35.27 56.24
CA ASP A 167 40.99 36.30 56.69
C ASP A 167 40.32 37.35 57.59
N GLN A 168 39.08 37.75 57.25
CA GLN A 168 38.29 38.65 58.09
C GLN A 168 37.96 38.05 59.46
N TYR A 169 37.74 36.74 59.58
CA TYR A 169 37.51 36.08 60.87
C TYR A 169 38.80 35.88 61.67
N ASP A 170 39.93 35.62 61.01
CA ASP A 170 41.23 35.48 61.70
C ASP A 170 41.70 36.82 62.27
N THR A 171 41.50 37.92 61.54
CA THR A 171 41.74 39.28 62.07
C THR A 171 40.76 39.72 63.16
N LYS A 172 39.55 39.13 63.22
CA LYS A 172 38.55 39.41 64.26
C LYS A 172 38.63 38.48 65.47
N ARG A 173 39.56 37.52 65.52
CA ARG A 173 39.77 36.65 66.69
C ARG A 173 40.45 37.47 67.79
N PRO A 174 39.77 37.82 68.90
CA PRO A 174 40.47 38.37 70.05
C PRO A 174 41.40 37.29 70.62
N ALA A 175 42.62 37.68 71.00
CA ALA A 175 43.52 36.84 71.78
C ALA A 175 42.80 36.42 73.07
N ALA A 176 42.30 35.18 73.11
CA ALA A 176 41.83 34.59 74.35
C ALA A 176 43.06 34.34 75.24
N ALA A 177 43.04 35.04 76.36
CA ALA A 177 43.97 35.02 77.48
C ALA A 177 44.63 33.66 77.78
N SER A 178 45.92 33.73 78.13
CA SER A 178 46.57 32.78 79.03
C SER A 178 45.74 32.60 80.31
N PRO A 179 45.56 31.37 80.82
CA PRO A 179 45.24 31.19 82.23
C PRO A 179 46.53 31.20 83.04
N ALA A 180 46.62 32.15 83.96
CA ALA A 180 47.63 32.18 85.01
C ALA A 180 47.52 30.93 85.90
N ALA A 181 48.68 30.43 86.35
CA ALA A 181 48.83 29.35 87.30
C ALA A 181 48.15 29.65 88.67
N PRO A 182 47.56 28.66 89.35
CA PRO A 182 47.30 28.75 90.77
C PRO A 182 48.48 28.20 91.59
N ALA A 183 48.79 28.93 92.65
CA ALA A 183 49.83 28.66 93.64
C ALA A 183 49.63 27.35 94.41
N SER A 184 50.75 26.72 94.78
CA SER A 184 50.84 25.65 95.77
C SER A 184 50.33 26.07 97.15
N PRO A 185 49.82 25.13 97.95
CA PRO A 185 50.14 25.07 99.38
C PRO A 185 50.73 23.69 99.81
N PRO A 186 51.35 23.64 101.00
CA PRO A 186 52.26 22.56 101.43
C PRO A 186 51.53 21.37 102.08
N GLY A 187 52.26 20.25 102.22
CA GLY A 187 51.81 18.93 102.72
C GLY A 187 51.14 18.90 104.10
N PRO A 188 50.63 17.73 104.51
CA PRO A 188 51.49 16.64 105.01
C PRO A 188 51.48 15.34 104.19
#